data_AF-A0A352KAA2-F1
#
_entry.id   AF-A0A352KAA2-F1
#
_cell.length_a   1.000
_cell.length_b   1.000
_cell.length_c   1.000
_cell.angle_alpha   90.00
_cell.angle_beta   90.00
_cell.angle_gamma   90.00
#
_symmetry.space_group_name_H-M   'P 1'
#
loop_
_entity.id
_entity.type
_entity.pdbx_description
1 polymer ?
#
loop_
_entity_poly.entity_id
_entity_poly.type
_entity_poly.pdbx_seq_one_letter_code
_entity_poly.pdbx_strand_id
1 'polypeptide(L)'
;GETEFVNGVAAQSASGIYGQTAACAGIVSFADLALGDGVRPVLEAHIAAAPARFRGIRHATGWDSHDDIQNSHTHPPEGLLGDSKFRKGFAALADYGLSFDAWLYHHQITELTALARAVPEVPVVLDH
;
A
#
# COMPACT_ATOMS: atom_id res chain seq x y z
N GLY A 1 4.46 14.41 7.89
CA GLY A 1 3.79 13.09 8.09
C GLY A 1 4.80 11.96 8.14
N GLU A 2 4.41 10.69 8.30
CA GLU A 2 5.36 9.55 8.37
C GLU A 2 6.21 9.42 7.08
N THR A 3 5.59 9.56 5.90
CA THR A 3 6.29 9.54 4.60
C THR A 3 7.35 10.63 4.51
N GLU A 4 7.05 11.84 4.96
CA GLU A 4 7.99 12.97 5.00
C GLU A 4 9.15 12.71 5.96
N PHE A 5 8.87 12.16 7.14
CA PHE A 5 9.88 11.79 8.12
C PHE A 5 10.86 10.75 7.54
N VAL A 6 10.34 9.66 6.95
CA VAL A 6 11.18 8.62 6.34
C VAL A 6 11.94 9.16 5.14
N ASN A 7 11.36 10.06 4.34
CA ASN A 7 12.08 10.73 3.25
C ASN A 7 13.25 11.58 3.77
N GLY A 8 13.11 12.24 4.92
CA GLY A 8 14.20 12.94 5.61
C GLY A 8 15.33 11.99 6.02
N VAL A 9 14.99 10.83 6.61
CA VAL A 9 15.98 9.79 6.95
C VAL A 9 16.69 9.26 5.68
N ALA A 10 15.94 9.03 4.61
CA ALA A 10 16.50 8.60 3.32
C ALA A 10 17.46 9.64 2.72
N ALA A 11 17.14 10.93 2.83
CA ALA A 11 18.00 12.02 2.39
C ALA A 11 19.29 12.11 3.23
N GLN A 12 19.18 11.95 4.55
CA GLN A 12 20.35 11.89 5.44
C GLN A 12 21.24 10.71 5.12
N SER A 13 20.68 9.51 4.91
CA SER A 13 21.46 8.34 4.50
C SER A 13 22.18 8.58 3.16
N ALA A 14 21.51 9.22 2.20
CA ALA A 14 22.07 9.51 0.87
C ALA A 14 23.06 10.68 0.85
N SER A 15 23.28 11.38 1.97
CA SER A 15 24.15 12.56 2.04
C SER A 15 25.65 12.25 1.89
N GLY A 16 26.04 10.98 2.01
CA GLY A 16 27.44 10.55 2.04
C GLY A 16 28.13 10.69 3.40
N ILE A 17 27.48 11.35 4.38
CA ILE A 17 28.01 11.52 5.75
C ILE A 17 28.20 10.16 6.44
N TYR A 18 27.35 9.18 6.12
CA TYR A 18 27.32 7.85 6.75
C TYR A 18 27.86 6.73 5.84
N GLY A 19 28.61 7.09 4.80
CA GLY A 19 29.14 6.15 3.80
C GLY A 19 28.35 6.14 2.49
N GLN A 20 28.61 5.14 1.64
CA GLN A 20 28.04 5.07 0.29
C GLN A 20 26.63 4.46 0.23
N THR A 21 26.17 3.86 1.33
CA THR A 21 24.86 3.20 1.37
C THR A 21 23.72 4.23 1.34
N ALA A 22 22.84 4.11 0.34
CA ALA A 22 21.60 4.89 0.25
C ALA A 22 20.41 4.06 0.74
N ALA A 23 20.13 4.08 2.04
CA ALA A 23 18.98 3.39 2.62
C ALA A 23 17.65 4.01 2.17
N CYS A 24 16.55 3.24 2.28
CA CYS A 24 15.19 3.69 1.98
C CYS A 24 15.02 4.20 0.53
N ALA A 25 15.50 3.42 -0.45
CA ALA A 25 15.39 3.77 -1.88
C ALA A 25 13.94 3.83 -2.40
N GLY A 26 13.01 3.17 -1.71
CA GLY A 26 11.56 3.23 -1.95
C GLY A 26 10.79 3.31 -0.64
N ILE A 27 9.62 3.94 -0.68
CA ILE A 27 8.70 4.08 0.44
C ILE A 27 7.34 3.54 0.01
N VAL A 28 6.84 2.57 0.78
CA VAL A 28 5.48 2.05 0.70
C VAL A 28 4.77 2.48 1.98
N SER A 29 3.68 3.25 1.85
CA SER A 29 2.96 3.82 3.00
C SER A 29 1.56 3.22 3.14
N PHE A 30 0.80 3.67 4.13
CA PHE A 30 -0.62 3.37 4.23
C PHE A 30 -1.48 4.48 3.60
N ALA A 31 -2.54 4.07 2.92
CA ALA A 31 -3.68 4.90 2.57
C ALA A 31 -4.93 4.03 2.61
N ASP A 32 -6.02 4.54 3.19
CA ASP A 32 -7.28 3.80 3.25
C ASP A 32 -7.94 3.75 1.87
N LEU A 33 -7.68 2.68 1.13
CA LEU A 33 -8.28 2.43 -0.18
C LEU A 33 -9.81 2.24 -0.11
N ALA A 34 -10.40 1.95 1.06
CA ALA A 34 -11.85 1.85 1.22
C ALA A 34 -12.56 3.21 1.11
N LEU A 35 -11.81 4.31 1.10
CA LEU A 35 -12.33 5.64 0.74
C LEU A 35 -12.74 5.75 -0.74
N GLY A 36 -12.38 4.77 -1.58
CA GLY A 36 -12.62 4.82 -3.02
C GLY A 36 -11.87 5.99 -3.66
N ASP A 37 -12.53 6.76 -4.53
CA ASP A 37 -11.94 7.96 -5.15
C ASP A 37 -11.47 9.00 -4.12
N GLY A 38 -12.04 8.98 -2.91
CA GLY A 38 -11.63 9.84 -1.80
C GLY A 38 -10.20 9.61 -1.31
N VAL A 39 -9.53 8.54 -1.76
CA VAL A 39 -8.13 8.26 -1.40
C VAL A 39 -7.14 9.15 -2.15
N ARG A 40 -7.51 9.71 -3.31
CA ARG A 40 -6.61 10.45 -4.20
C ARG A 40 -5.84 11.60 -3.51
N PRO A 41 -6.49 12.47 -2.70
CA PRO A 41 -5.76 13.52 -1.98
C PRO A 41 -4.71 12.97 -1.00
N VAL A 42 -4.93 11.77 -0.44
CA VAL A 42 -3.95 11.10 0.44
C VAL A 42 -2.76 10.58 -0.36
N LEU A 43 -3.01 9.98 -1.52
CA LEU A 43 -1.94 9.54 -2.44
C LEU A 43 -1.11 10.74 -2.89
N GLU A 44 -1.76 11.83 -3.29
CA GLU A 44 -1.10 13.08 -3.70
C GLU A 44 -0.24 13.68 -2.58
N ALA A 45 -0.72 13.65 -1.34
CA ALA A 45 0.06 14.10 -0.18
C ALA A 45 1.31 13.24 0.05
N HIS A 46 1.21 11.91 -0.09
CA HIS A 46 2.38 11.02 0.00
C HIS A 46 3.38 11.26 -1.13
N ILE A 47 2.89 11.43 -2.36
CA ILE A 47 3.71 11.76 -3.53
C ILE A 47 4.44 13.09 -3.31
N ALA A 48 3.74 14.12 -2.85
CA ALA A 48 4.34 15.43 -2.57
C ALA A 48 5.39 15.37 -1.46
N ALA A 49 5.19 14.53 -0.44
CA ALA A 49 6.12 14.36 0.67
C ALA A 49 7.42 13.63 0.28
N ALA A 50 7.37 12.75 -0.73
CA ALA A 50 8.50 11.93 -1.16
C ALA A 50 8.51 11.63 -2.67
N PRO A 51 8.57 12.65 -3.55
CA PRO A 51 8.31 12.48 -4.99
C PRO A 51 9.33 11.55 -5.68
N ALA A 52 10.56 11.48 -5.16
CA ALA A 52 11.61 10.62 -5.71
C ALA A 52 11.58 9.17 -5.16
N ARG A 53 10.80 8.90 -4.10
CA ARG A 53 10.90 7.66 -3.31
C ARG A 53 9.57 6.98 -3.04
N PHE A 54 8.45 7.68 -3.13
CA PHE A 54 7.17 7.06 -2.91
C PHE A 54 6.84 6.08 -4.04
N ARG A 55 6.55 4.82 -3.70
CA ARG A 55 6.38 3.73 -4.67
C ARG A 55 5.03 3.03 -4.58
N GLY A 56 4.37 3.03 -3.44
CA GLY A 56 3.17 2.23 -3.30
C GLY A 56 2.44 2.37 -1.98
N ILE A 57 1.36 1.60 -1.90
CA ILE A 57 0.54 1.47 -0.70
C ILE A 57 0.54 0.02 -0.23
N ARG A 58 0.71 -0.17 1.08
CA ARG A 58 0.39 -1.43 1.75
C ARG A 58 -0.90 -1.24 2.52
N HIS A 59 -1.91 -2.07 2.23
CA HIS A 59 -3.14 -2.14 3.00
C HIS A 59 -3.33 -3.57 3.48
N ALA A 60 -3.13 -3.79 4.78
CA ALA A 60 -3.36 -5.06 5.43
C ALA A 60 -4.83 -5.48 5.30
N THR A 61 -5.12 -6.66 4.77
CA THR A 61 -6.49 -7.13 4.54
C THR A 61 -6.76 -8.52 5.13
N GLY A 62 -5.81 -9.06 5.89
CA GLY A 62 -5.93 -10.34 6.58
C GLY A 62 -7.17 -10.38 7.49
N TRP A 63 -8.13 -11.20 7.10
CA TRP A 63 -9.38 -11.44 7.81
C TRP A 63 -9.67 -12.93 7.88
N ASP A 64 -10.03 -13.44 9.05
CA ASP A 64 -10.53 -14.78 9.29
C ASP A 64 -11.75 -14.73 10.22
N SER A 65 -12.63 -15.71 10.08
CA SER A 65 -13.83 -15.89 10.92
C SER A 65 -13.55 -16.60 12.24
N HIS A 66 -12.41 -17.28 12.37
CA HIS A 66 -12.08 -18.09 13.53
C HIS A 66 -11.53 -17.22 14.67
N ASP A 67 -12.11 -17.31 15.86
CA ASP A 67 -11.77 -16.45 17.01
C ASP A 67 -10.30 -16.54 17.46
N ASP A 68 -9.65 -17.68 17.21
CA ASP A 68 -8.22 -17.90 17.52
C ASP A 68 -7.27 -17.19 16.54
N ILE A 69 -7.76 -16.67 15.41
CA ILE A 69 -6.98 -16.01 14.37
C ILE A 69 -7.20 -14.50 14.47
N GLN A 70 -6.13 -13.74 14.75
CA GLN A 70 -6.21 -12.31 14.92
C GLN A 70 -6.21 -11.55 13.59
N ASN A 71 -7.33 -10.94 13.24
CA ASN A 71 -7.43 -10.05 12.09
C ASN A 71 -6.38 -8.93 12.10
N SER A 72 -6.03 -8.47 10.90
CA SER A 72 -5.03 -7.43 10.67
C SER A 72 -5.30 -6.16 11.48
N HIS A 73 -4.24 -5.43 11.81
CA HIS A 73 -4.30 -4.18 12.59
C HIS A 73 -5.13 -3.04 11.93
N THR A 74 -5.47 -3.19 10.66
CA THR A 74 -6.37 -2.30 9.90
C THR A 74 -7.85 -2.58 10.17
N HIS A 75 -8.16 -3.64 10.93
CA HIS A 75 -9.50 -4.13 11.21
C HIS A 75 -10.34 -4.31 9.92
N PRO A 76 -9.85 -5.08 8.93
CA PRO A 76 -10.55 -5.24 7.66
C PRO A 76 -11.86 -6.01 7.87
N PRO A 77 -12.94 -5.69 7.13
CA PRO A 77 -14.11 -6.54 7.05
C PRO A 77 -13.85 -7.78 6.18
N GLU A 78 -14.72 -8.78 6.30
CA GLU A 78 -14.78 -9.90 5.35
C GLU A 78 -14.96 -9.39 3.91
N GLY A 79 -14.20 -9.95 2.96
CA GLY A 79 -14.36 -9.66 1.54
C GLY A 79 -13.97 -8.24 1.11
N LEU A 80 -13.05 -7.59 1.84
CA LEU A 80 -12.61 -6.22 1.57
C LEU A 80 -12.07 -6.02 0.14
N LEU A 81 -11.33 -6.97 -0.44
CA LEU A 81 -10.75 -6.84 -1.80
C LEU A 81 -11.83 -6.94 -2.90
N GLY A 82 -12.99 -7.52 -2.58
CA GLY A 82 -14.20 -7.57 -3.38
C GLY A 82 -15.05 -6.31 -3.29
N ASP A 83 -14.87 -5.49 -2.25
CA ASP A 83 -15.67 -4.29 -2.04
C ASP A 83 -15.49 -3.26 -3.18
N SER A 84 -16.62 -2.72 -3.64
CA SER A 84 -16.64 -1.81 -4.78
C SER A 84 -15.90 -0.49 -4.51
N LYS A 85 -15.90 0.02 -3.28
CA LYS A 85 -15.15 1.24 -2.95
C LYS A 85 -13.67 0.92 -2.84
N PHE A 86 -13.30 -0.17 -2.17
CA PHE A 86 -11.90 -0.60 -2.11
C PHE A 86 -11.31 -0.77 -3.52
N ARG A 87 -12.05 -1.41 -4.44
CA ARG A 87 -11.63 -1.57 -5.84
C ARG A 87 -11.43 -0.25 -6.57
N LYS A 88 -12.27 0.77 -6.29
CA LYS A 88 -12.07 2.12 -6.85
C LYS A 88 -10.81 2.78 -6.28
N GLY A 89 -10.56 2.65 -4.98
CA GLY A 89 -9.35 3.18 -4.35
C GLY A 89 -8.09 2.49 -4.86
N PHE A 90 -8.14 1.16 -5.02
CA PHE A 90 -7.08 0.37 -5.64
C PHE A 90 -6.82 0.81 -7.08
N ALA A 91 -7.87 1.00 -7.88
CA ALA A 91 -7.72 1.47 -9.26
C ALA A 91 -7.06 2.86 -9.34
N ALA A 92 -7.27 3.74 -8.36
CA ALA A 92 -6.61 5.04 -8.32
C ALA A 92 -5.07 4.94 -8.24
N LEU A 93 -4.51 3.83 -7.75
CA LEU A 93 -3.06 3.61 -7.74
C LEU A 93 -2.47 3.59 -9.15
N ALA A 94 -3.20 3.07 -10.14
CA ALA A 94 -2.77 2.99 -11.54
C ALA A 94 -2.50 4.38 -12.12
N ASP A 95 -3.34 5.36 -11.79
CA ASP A 95 -3.23 6.73 -12.30
C ASP A 95 -1.93 7.42 -11.87
N TYR A 96 -1.35 6.99 -10.75
CA TYR A 96 -0.09 7.52 -10.22
C TYR A 96 1.10 6.56 -10.40
N GLY A 97 0.90 5.41 -11.07
CA GLY A 97 1.94 4.39 -11.26
C GLY A 97 2.46 3.78 -9.95
N LEU A 98 1.59 3.66 -8.94
CA LEU A 98 1.94 3.14 -7.62
C LEU A 98 1.69 1.62 -7.53
N SER A 99 2.51 0.92 -6.75
CA SER A 99 2.31 -0.49 -6.42
C SER A 99 1.35 -0.71 -5.26
N PHE A 100 0.85 -1.93 -5.15
CA PHE A 100 0.09 -2.41 -4.00
C PHE A 100 0.80 -3.61 -3.36
N ASP A 101 1.15 -3.48 -2.09
CA ASP A 101 1.71 -4.55 -1.28
C ASP A 101 0.55 -5.24 -0.54
N ALA A 102 0.30 -6.49 -0.89
CA ALA A 102 -0.85 -7.28 -0.46
C ALA A 102 -0.45 -8.19 0.71
N TRP A 103 -0.84 -7.79 1.93
CA TRP A 103 -0.71 -8.62 3.12
C TRP A 103 -2.10 -9.15 3.56
N LEU A 104 -2.28 -10.46 3.46
CA LEU A 104 -3.56 -11.18 3.62
C LEU A 104 -3.34 -12.64 4.00
N TYR A 105 -4.38 -13.34 4.43
CA TYR A 105 -4.29 -14.78 4.68
C TYR A 105 -4.43 -15.59 3.41
N HIS A 106 -3.81 -16.78 3.40
CA HIS A 106 -3.73 -17.65 2.21
C HIS A 106 -5.09 -17.98 1.57
N HIS A 107 -6.18 -18.10 2.34
CA HIS A 107 -7.51 -18.37 1.80
C HIS A 107 -8.11 -17.19 1.01
N GLN A 108 -7.57 -15.97 1.18
CA GLN A 108 -7.98 -14.75 0.46
C GLN A 108 -7.23 -14.57 -0.88
N ILE A 109 -6.27 -15.45 -1.24
CA ILE A 109 -5.48 -15.33 -2.49
C ILE A 109 -6.35 -15.30 -3.75
N THR A 110 -7.48 -16.02 -3.75
CA THR A 110 -8.44 -16.00 -4.88
C THR A 110 -9.05 -14.62 -5.06
N GLU A 111 -9.33 -13.91 -3.96
CA GLU A 111 -9.88 -12.56 -3.97
C GLU A 111 -8.84 -11.55 -4.48
N LEU A 112 -7.59 -11.65 -4.02
CA LEU A 112 -6.48 -10.86 -4.55
C LEU A 112 -6.28 -11.09 -6.05
N THR A 113 -6.35 -12.35 -6.50
CA THR A 113 -6.22 -12.70 -7.91
C THR A 113 -7.32 -12.04 -8.74
N ALA A 114 -8.56 -12.00 -8.24
CA ALA A 114 -9.66 -11.31 -8.90
C ALA A 114 -9.44 -9.79 -8.95
N LEU A 115 -8.92 -9.18 -7.87
CA LEU A 115 -8.58 -7.75 -7.81
C LEU A 115 -7.48 -7.40 -8.84
N ALA A 116 -6.37 -8.13 -8.83
CA ALA A 116 -5.23 -7.90 -9.72
C ALA A 116 -5.61 -8.06 -11.21
N ARG A 117 -6.51 -8.99 -11.53
CA ARG A 117 -7.05 -9.15 -12.90
C ARG A 117 -7.98 -8.01 -13.31
N ALA A 118 -8.66 -7.39 -12.36
CA ALA A 118 -9.60 -6.30 -12.64
C ALA A 118 -8.89 -4.97 -12.96
N VAL A 119 -7.68 -4.76 -12.42
CA VAL A 119 -6.85 -3.58 -12.71
C VAL A 119 -5.39 -4.03 -12.93
N PRO A 120 -5.07 -4.61 -14.10
CA PRO A 120 -3.75 -5.16 -14.39
C PRO A 120 -2.63 -4.11 -14.46
N GLU A 121 -2.98 -2.83 -14.52
CA GLU A 121 -2.04 -1.70 -14.52
C GLU A 121 -1.38 -1.46 -13.16
N VAL A 122 -1.97 -1.94 -12.06
CA VAL A 122 -1.41 -1.81 -10.71
C VAL A 122 -0.46 -2.99 -10.45
N PRO A 123 0.86 -2.74 -10.27
CA PRO A 123 1.77 -3.80 -9.85
C PRO A 123 1.41 -4.28 -8.44
N VAL A 124 1.18 -5.58 -8.29
CA VAL A 124 0.88 -6.20 -7.00
C VAL A 124 2.09 -6.99 -6.51
N VAL A 125 2.54 -6.70 -5.30
CA VAL A 125 3.51 -7.49 -4.54
C VAL A 125 2.71 -8.34 -3.55
N LEU A 126 2.79 -9.66 -3.67
CA LEU A 126 2.19 -10.57 -2.69
C LEU A 126 3.17 -10.74 -1.54
N ASP A 127 2.80 -10.23 -0.36
CA ASP A 127 3.59 -10.40 0.86
C ASP A 127 3.41 -11.83 1.42
N HIS A 128 4.35 -12.17 2.31
CA HIS A 128 4.46 -13.45 3.01
C HIS A 128 3.38 -13.64 4.08
#